data_AF-A0A8J6BJ94-F1
#
_entry.id   AF-A0A8J6BJ94-F1
#
_cell.length_a   1.000
_cell.length_b   1.000
_cell.length_c   1.000
_cell.angle_alpha   90.00
_cell.angle_beta   90.00
_cell.angle_gamma   90.00
#
_symmetry.space_group_name_H-M   'P 1'
#
loop_
_entity.id
_entity.type
_entity.pdbx_description
1 polymer ?
#
loop_
_entity_poly.entity_id
_entity_poly.type
_entity_poly.pdbx_seq_one_letter_code
_entity_poly.pdbx_strand_id
1 'polypeptide(L)'
;LCVFFTSGAQGGSVVSALIKDGTFAVRAVTRDTSKLAAVKLKDAGAEVVAADLDDEKSLKSALSGAYGAFVVTNFWDHFSKEKEVQQGKVIVDLCKDLGLEHVIYSGLENVNKLTNGKLEVLHFDGKGEVEEYFREACCPMTSVRLAFYFDNFLTMCKPQKSKDGNSYDL
;
A
#
# COMPACT_ATOMS: atom_id res chain seq x y z
N LEU A 1 13.51 5.76 -5.17
CA LEU A 1 12.47 5.18 -4.29
C LEU A 1 11.50 4.39 -5.13
N CYS A 2 11.18 3.17 -4.71
CA CYS A 2 10.17 2.32 -5.35
C CYS A 2 8.81 2.57 -4.70
N VAL A 3 7.74 2.75 -5.47
CA VAL A 3 6.40 3.06 -4.94
C VAL A 3 5.39 2.07 -5.51
N PHE A 4 4.70 1.34 -4.64
CA PHE A 4 3.67 0.37 -5.02
C PHE A 4 2.29 1.00 -5.13
N PHE A 5 1.40 0.29 -5.83
CA PHE A 5 -0.02 0.64 -5.99
C PHE A 5 -0.25 2.07 -6.50
N THR A 6 0.51 2.45 -7.52
CA THR A 6 0.57 3.83 -8.04
C THR A 6 -0.69 4.27 -8.78
N SER A 7 -1.53 3.33 -9.19
CA SER A 7 -2.88 3.62 -9.72
C SER A 7 -3.91 3.92 -8.63
N GLY A 8 -3.59 3.66 -7.36
CA GLY A 8 -4.46 3.93 -6.21
C GLY A 8 -4.16 5.28 -5.55
N ALA A 9 -5.05 5.69 -4.63
CA ALA A 9 -4.98 7.00 -3.98
C ALA A 9 -3.65 7.24 -3.24
N GLN A 10 -3.20 6.26 -2.45
CA GLN A 10 -1.98 6.39 -1.67
C GLN A 10 -0.72 6.45 -2.55
N GLY A 11 -0.50 5.41 -3.36
CA GLY A 11 0.70 5.31 -4.20
C GLY A 11 0.79 6.46 -5.19
N GLY A 12 -0.32 6.86 -5.81
CA GLY A 12 -0.36 8.01 -6.71
C GLY A 12 -0.03 9.34 -6.02
N SER A 13 -0.50 9.53 -4.79
CA SER A 13 -0.16 10.71 -3.97
C SER A 13 1.34 10.75 -3.63
N VAL A 14 1.90 9.62 -3.20
CA VAL A 14 3.33 9.49 -2.87
C VAL A 14 4.21 9.74 -4.11
N VAL A 15 3.89 9.13 -5.26
CA VAL A 15 4.64 9.38 -6.51
C VAL A 15 4.60 10.87 -6.88
N SER A 16 3.43 11.48 -6.83
CA SER A 16 3.27 12.91 -7.17
C SER A 16 4.08 13.81 -6.26
N ALA A 17 4.08 13.53 -4.95
CA ALA A 17 4.86 14.28 -3.97
C ALA A 17 6.37 14.14 -4.20
N LEU A 18 6.85 12.92 -4.45
CA LEU A 18 8.27 12.66 -4.69
C LEU A 18 8.78 13.26 -6.00
N ILE A 19 7.97 13.21 -7.08
CA ILE A 19 8.31 13.86 -8.35
C ILE A 19 8.42 15.37 -8.17
N LYS A 20 7.47 15.98 -7.44
CA LYS A 20 7.45 17.42 -7.19
C LYS A 20 8.65 17.87 -6.34
N ASP A 21 9.02 17.08 -5.35
CA ASP A 21 10.18 17.33 -4.49
C ASP A 21 11.50 17.22 -5.26
N GLY A 22 11.64 16.22 -6.12
CA GLY A 22 12.78 16.07 -7.03
C GLY A 22 14.07 15.55 -6.38
N THR A 23 14.09 15.28 -5.06
CA THR A 23 15.27 14.74 -4.38
C THR A 23 15.55 13.29 -4.76
N PHE A 24 14.50 12.50 -5.02
CA PHE A 24 14.60 11.07 -5.32
C PHE A 24 14.13 10.75 -6.72
N ALA A 25 14.88 9.92 -7.44
CA ALA A 25 14.34 9.22 -8.61
C ALA A 25 13.19 8.30 -8.16
N VAL A 26 12.08 8.32 -8.89
CA VAL A 26 10.87 7.58 -8.54
C VAL A 26 10.65 6.43 -9.51
N ARG A 27 10.53 5.21 -8.96
CA ARG A 27 10.09 4.03 -9.67
C ARG A 27 8.65 3.71 -9.27
N ALA A 28 7.72 3.93 -10.20
CA ALA A 28 6.31 3.67 -10.04
C ALA A 28 5.96 2.24 -10.46
N VAL A 29 5.51 1.42 -9.50
CA VAL A 29 5.13 0.03 -9.73
C VAL A 29 3.63 -0.08 -9.99
N THR A 30 3.27 -0.78 -11.05
CA THR A 30 1.88 -1.08 -11.44
C THR A 30 1.82 -2.48 -12.07
N ARG A 31 0.66 -3.13 -12.05
CA ARG A 31 0.45 -4.39 -12.81
C ARG A 31 0.39 -4.16 -14.32
N ASP A 32 -0.08 -2.99 -14.72
CA ASP A 32 -0.32 -2.65 -16.12
C ASP A 32 0.26 -1.26 -16.41
N THR A 33 1.34 -1.25 -17.19
CA THR A 33 2.09 -0.05 -17.58
C THR A 33 1.47 0.68 -18.77
N SER A 34 0.48 0.06 -19.44
CA SER A 34 -0.21 0.64 -20.60
C SER A 34 -1.37 1.56 -20.22
N LYS A 35 -1.87 1.47 -18.98
CA LYS A 35 -2.97 2.30 -18.49
C LYS A 35 -2.61 3.78 -18.52
N LEU A 36 -3.60 4.62 -18.81
CA LEU A 36 -3.44 6.08 -18.88
C LEU A 36 -2.80 6.67 -17.62
N ALA A 37 -3.12 6.15 -16.43
CA ALA A 37 -2.50 6.58 -15.18
C ALA A 37 -0.98 6.31 -15.18
N ALA A 38 -0.56 5.13 -15.63
CA ALA A 38 0.85 4.75 -15.71
C ALA A 38 1.60 5.61 -16.76
N VAL A 39 0.98 5.85 -17.92
CA VAL A 39 1.53 6.75 -18.96
C VAL A 39 1.75 8.15 -18.40
N LYS A 40 0.77 8.70 -17.67
CA LYS A 40 0.89 10.03 -17.03
C LYS A 40 2.04 10.10 -16.03
N LEU A 41 2.27 9.04 -15.24
CA LEU A 41 3.40 8.99 -14.31
C LEU A 41 4.74 8.98 -15.05
N LYS A 42 4.82 8.24 -16.17
CA LYS A 42 6.00 8.23 -17.04
C LYS A 42 6.28 9.61 -17.62
N ASP A 43 5.26 10.27 -18.15
CA ASP A 43 5.36 11.63 -18.72
C ASP A 43 5.75 12.66 -17.65
N ALA A 44 5.38 12.42 -16.38
CA ALA A 44 5.77 13.23 -15.24
C ALA A 44 7.20 12.93 -14.73
N GLY A 45 7.93 12.00 -15.33
CA GLY A 45 9.33 11.70 -15.00
C GLY A 45 9.55 10.49 -14.10
N ALA A 46 8.53 9.69 -13.80
CA ALA A 46 8.72 8.41 -13.11
C ALA A 46 9.24 7.32 -14.06
N GLU A 47 10.10 6.44 -13.54
CA GLU A 47 10.33 5.13 -14.15
C GLU A 47 9.12 4.25 -13.85
N VAL A 48 8.42 3.77 -14.88
CA VAL A 48 7.23 2.92 -14.69
C VAL A 48 7.58 1.47 -14.96
N VAL A 49 7.39 0.60 -13.97
CA VAL A 49 7.73 -0.83 -14.05
C VAL A 49 6.52 -1.71 -13.75
N ALA A 50 6.49 -2.87 -14.41
CA ALA A 50 5.47 -3.88 -14.18
C ALA A 50 5.88 -4.79 -13.02
N ALA A 51 5.01 -4.96 -12.02
CA ALA A 51 5.12 -6.04 -11.04
C ALA A 51 3.75 -6.41 -10.46
N ASP A 52 3.62 -7.65 -10.04
CA ASP A 52 2.46 -8.19 -9.35
C ASP A 52 2.87 -8.66 -7.95
N LEU A 53 2.01 -8.41 -6.95
CA LEU A 53 2.24 -8.84 -5.57
C LEU A 53 2.21 -10.36 -5.42
N ASP A 54 1.61 -11.07 -6.37
CA ASP A 54 1.57 -12.53 -6.43
C ASP A 54 2.75 -13.13 -7.24
N ASP A 55 3.65 -12.31 -7.81
CA ASP A 55 4.84 -12.77 -8.56
C ASP A 55 6.13 -12.22 -7.91
N GLU A 56 6.73 -13.06 -7.06
CA GLU A 56 7.99 -12.78 -6.35
C GLU A 56 9.12 -12.33 -7.28
N LYS A 57 9.24 -12.90 -8.48
CA LYS A 57 10.31 -12.53 -9.42
C LYS A 57 10.11 -11.11 -9.94
N SER A 58 8.85 -10.76 -10.24
CA SER A 58 8.50 -9.40 -10.65
C SER A 58 8.78 -8.38 -9.54
N LEU A 59 8.44 -8.72 -8.29
CA LEU A 59 8.72 -7.89 -7.11
C LEU A 59 10.21 -7.68 -6.91
N LYS A 60 11.00 -8.76 -6.98
CA LYS A 60 12.46 -8.71 -6.86
C LYS A 60 13.07 -7.80 -7.92
N SER A 61 12.60 -7.92 -9.16
CA SER A 61 13.05 -7.03 -10.26
C SER A 61 12.70 -5.57 -9.99
N ALA A 62 11.49 -5.30 -9.52
CA ALA A 62 11.03 -3.93 -9.24
C ALA A 62 11.78 -3.28 -8.08
N LEU A 63 12.11 -4.06 -7.04
CA LEU A 63 12.84 -3.59 -5.85
C LEU A 63 14.36 -3.49 -6.06
N SER A 64 14.92 -4.18 -7.06
CA SER A 64 16.37 -4.22 -7.27
C SER A 64 16.96 -2.83 -7.50
N GLY A 65 18.01 -2.50 -6.74
CA GLY A 65 18.70 -1.20 -6.79
C GLY A 65 17.93 -0.03 -6.18
N ALA A 66 16.78 -0.26 -5.54
CA ALA A 66 16.06 0.79 -4.83
C ALA A 66 16.72 1.10 -3.48
N TYR A 67 16.91 2.38 -3.18
CA TYR A 67 17.31 2.84 -1.84
C TYR A 67 16.26 2.50 -0.77
N GLY A 68 14.98 2.70 -1.11
CA GLY A 68 13.87 2.45 -0.21
C GLY A 68 12.56 2.35 -0.97
N ALA A 69 11.51 1.90 -0.27
CA ALA A 69 10.22 1.63 -0.88
C ALA A 69 9.04 2.17 -0.07
N PHE A 70 7.99 2.65 -0.75
CA PHE A 70 6.66 2.83 -0.20
C PHE A 70 5.79 1.65 -0.62
N VAL A 71 5.32 0.88 0.37
CA VAL A 71 4.59 -0.37 0.16
C VAL A 71 3.19 -0.25 0.72
N VAL A 72 2.20 -0.62 -0.11
CA VAL A 72 0.81 -0.76 0.30
C VAL A 72 0.23 -2.01 -0.38
N THR A 73 -0.46 -2.83 0.39
CA THR A 73 -1.22 -3.99 -0.08
C THR A 73 -2.71 -3.65 -0.09
N ASN A 74 -3.48 -4.28 -0.97
CA ASN A 74 -4.92 -4.01 -1.11
C ASN A 74 -5.77 -5.23 -0.75
N PHE A 75 -6.18 -5.34 0.52
CA PHE A 75 -7.15 -6.34 0.99
C PHE A 75 -8.38 -6.48 0.07
N TRP A 76 -8.91 -5.38 -0.44
CA TRP A 76 -10.15 -5.35 -1.22
C TRP A 76 -10.04 -6.01 -2.60
N ASP A 77 -8.83 -6.30 -3.10
CA ASP A 77 -8.65 -7.02 -4.36
C ASP A 77 -9.04 -8.51 -4.23
N HIS A 78 -8.98 -9.07 -3.02
CA HIS A 78 -9.14 -10.52 -2.81
C HIS A 78 -9.88 -10.92 -1.53
N PHE A 79 -10.18 -9.98 -0.62
CA PHE A 79 -10.95 -10.21 0.61
C PHE A 79 -10.39 -11.35 1.51
N SER A 80 -9.06 -11.49 1.56
CA SER A 80 -8.40 -12.55 2.35
C SER A 80 -7.24 -11.98 3.16
N LYS A 81 -7.30 -12.13 4.48
CA LYS A 81 -6.23 -11.73 5.39
C LYS A 81 -4.96 -12.52 5.09
N GLU A 82 -5.09 -13.83 4.91
CA GLU A 82 -4.00 -14.76 4.70
C GLU A 82 -3.21 -14.42 3.45
N LYS A 83 -3.92 -14.12 2.36
CA LYS A 83 -3.28 -13.71 1.11
C LYS A 83 -2.57 -12.35 1.25
N GLU A 84 -3.17 -11.39 1.95
CA GLU A 84 -2.52 -10.09 2.18
C GLU A 84 -1.24 -10.23 3.01
N VAL A 85 -1.28 -11.08 4.04
CA VAL A 85 -0.11 -11.41 4.87
C VAL A 85 0.97 -12.08 4.03
N GLN A 86 0.63 -13.04 3.17
CA GLN A 86 1.60 -13.67 2.27
C GLN A 86 2.29 -12.66 1.36
N GLN A 87 1.53 -11.79 0.70
CA GLN A 87 2.08 -10.71 -0.14
C GLN A 87 3.01 -9.80 0.66
N GLY A 88 2.59 -9.38 1.85
CA GLY A 88 3.38 -8.52 2.73
C GLY A 88 4.69 -9.16 3.17
N LYS A 89 4.67 -10.44 3.57
CA LYS A 89 5.87 -11.19 4.01
C LYS A 89 6.89 -11.36 2.88
N VAL A 90 6.44 -11.70 1.68
CA VAL A 90 7.31 -11.80 0.50
C VAL A 90 8.02 -10.47 0.23
N ILE A 91 7.30 -9.33 0.34
CA ILE A 91 7.93 -8.00 0.18
C ILE A 91 8.94 -7.73 1.29
N VAL A 92 8.65 -8.08 2.55
CA VAL A 92 9.58 -7.91 3.67
C VAL A 92 10.88 -8.67 3.42
N ASP A 93 10.77 -9.94 3.03
CA ASP A 93 11.91 -10.80 2.74
C ASP A 93 12.73 -10.25 1.59
N LEU A 94 12.09 -9.82 0.49
CA LEU A 94 12.78 -9.20 -0.64
C LEU A 94 13.46 -7.88 -0.28
N CYS A 95 12.80 -7.02 0.50
CA CYS A 95 13.39 -5.76 0.96
C CYS A 95 14.65 -6.01 1.79
N LYS A 96 14.62 -7.03 2.66
CA LYS A 96 15.77 -7.45 3.47
C LYS A 96 16.89 -8.04 2.60
N ASP A 97 16.56 -8.97 1.72
CA ASP A 97 17.52 -9.67 0.86
C ASP A 97 18.22 -8.72 -0.11
N LEU A 98 17.50 -7.69 -0.59
CA LEU A 98 18.04 -6.66 -1.48
C LEU A 98 18.71 -5.51 -0.73
N GLY A 99 18.69 -5.51 0.60
CA GLY A 99 19.35 -4.51 1.42
C GLY A 99 18.76 -3.11 1.29
N LEU A 100 17.43 -2.99 1.22
CA LEU A 100 16.78 -1.68 1.22
C LEU A 100 17.08 -0.95 2.55
N GLU A 101 17.45 0.32 2.44
CA GLU A 101 17.86 1.16 3.58
C GLU A 101 16.66 1.56 4.44
N HIS A 102 15.48 1.75 3.83
CA HIS A 102 14.26 2.05 4.56
C HIS A 102 12.98 1.70 3.78
N VAL A 103 11.98 1.19 4.49
CA VAL A 103 10.65 0.91 3.94
C VAL A 103 9.60 1.74 4.67
N ILE A 104 8.73 2.41 3.91
CA ILE A 104 7.51 3.01 4.44
C ILE A 104 6.36 2.06 4.10
N TYR A 105 5.75 1.46 5.11
CA TYR A 105 4.65 0.52 4.93
C TYR A 105 3.31 1.19 5.32
N SER A 106 2.32 1.13 4.44
CA SER A 106 0.94 1.50 4.78
C SER A 106 0.30 0.38 5.60
N GLY A 107 0.62 0.34 6.90
CA GLY A 107 0.08 -0.63 7.84
C GLY A 107 -1.22 -0.20 8.51
N LEU A 108 -1.73 -1.08 9.36
CA LEU A 108 -2.85 -0.89 10.29
C LEU A 108 -2.61 -1.78 11.52
N GLU A 109 -3.36 -1.57 12.59
CA GLU A 109 -3.26 -2.33 13.82
C GLU A 109 -3.60 -3.82 13.65
N ASN A 110 -2.96 -4.69 14.43
CA ASN A 110 -3.48 -6.04 14.68
C ASN A 110 -4.57 -5.99 15.76
N VAL A 111 -5.80 -5.66 15.36
CA VAL A 111 -6.96 -5.47 16.26
C VAL A 111 -7.26 -6.75 17.03
N ASN A 112 -7.23 -7.90 16.37
CA ASN A 112 -7.44 -9.20 17.01
C ASN A 112 -6.46 -9.43 18.16
N LYS A 113 -5.16 -9.25 17.91
CA LYS A 113 -4.12 -9.40 18.93
C LYS A 113 -4.25 -8.36 20.04
N LEU A 114 -4.43 -7.08 19.69
CA LEU A 114 -4.53 -5.99 20.66
C LEU A 114 -5.72 -6.14 21.60
N THR A 115 -6.80 -6.74 21.12
CA THR A 115 -8.04 -6.92 21.91
C THR A 115 -8.16 -8.30 22.54
N ASN A 116 -7.13 -9.14 22.44
CA ASN A 116 -7.13 -10.55 22.88
C ASN A 116 -8.30 -11.35 22.30
N GLY A 117 -8.53 -11.22 20.99
CA GLY A 117 -9.56 -11.94 20.24
C GLY A 117 -11.00 -11.44 20.44
N LYS A 118 -11.21 -10.29 21.12
CA LYS A 118 -12.55 -9.73 21.32
C LYS A 118 -13.13 -9.11 20.04
N LEU A 119 -12.28 -8.52 19.21
CA LEU A 119 -12.64 -7.91 17.94
C LEU A 119 -11.78 -8.50 16.83
N GLU A 120 -12.34 -8.62 15.63
CA GLU A 120 -11.62 -9.03 14.43
C GLU A 120 -11.96 -8.07 13.30
N VAL A 121 -10.92 -7.57 12.63
CA VAL A 121 -11.03 -6.64 11.52
C VAL A 121 -10.00 -7.07 10.48
N LEU A 122 -10.39 -8.00 9.60
CA LEU A 122 -9.45 -8.73 8.73
C LEU A 122 -8.50 -7.83 7.91
N HIS A 123 -9.01 -6.70 7.39
CA HIS A 123 -8.25 -5.75 6.59
C HIS A 123 -7.28 -4.87 7.41
N PHE A 124 -7.42 -4.86 8.74
CA PHE A 124 -6.47 -4.29 9.69
C PHE A 124 -5.48 -5.37 10.15
N ASP A 125 -6.02 -6.51 10.61
CA ASP A 125 -5.27 -7.58 11.27
C ASP A 125 -4.12 -8.10 10.40
N GLY A 126 -4.36 -8.34 9.10
CA GLY A 126 -3.33 -8.80 8.19
C GLY A 126 -2.17 -7.81 8.04
N LYS A 127 -2.46 -6.51 7.97
CA LYS A 127 -1.43 -5.47 7.93
C LYS A 127 -0.66 -5.39 9.24
N GLY A 128 -1.34 -5.56 10.37
CA GLY A 128 -0.71 -5.62 11.68
C GLY A 128 0.25 -6.80 11.83
N GLU A 129 -0.12 -7.98 11.31
CA GLU A 129 0.79 -9.14 11.23
C GLU A 129 2.03 -8.86 10.37
N VAL A 130 1.88 -8.15 9.24
CA VAL A 130 3.00 -7.75 8.39
C VAL A 130 3.91 -6.72 9.07
N GLU A 131 3.36 -5.75 9.81
CA GLU A 131 4.15 -4.81 10.62
C GLU A 131 5.01 -5.52 11.68
N GLU A 132 4.45 -6.54 12.33
CA GLU A 132 5.18 -7.37 13.29
C GLU A 132 6.29 -8.14 12.59
N TYR A 133 6.02 -8.69 11.42
CA TYR A 133 7.02 -9.42 10.65
C TYR A 133 8.19 -8.54 10.19
N PHE A 134 7.95 -7.29 9.78
CA PHE A 134 9.03 -6.31 9.51
C PHE A 134 9.96 -6.16 10.72
N ARG A 135 9.40 -6.07 11.93
CA ARG A 135 10.16 -5.95 13.19
C ARG A 135 10.96 -7.21 13.49
N GLU A 136 10.34 -8.39 13.36
CA GLU A 136 11.00 -9.69 13.57
C GLU A 136 12.14 -9.94 12.58
N ALA A 137 11.95 -9.52 11.31
CA ALA A 137 12.95 -9.64 10.27
C ALA A 137 14.13 -8.65 10.43
N CYS A 138 14.03 -7.68 11.35
CA CYS A 138 14.95 -6.56 11.52
C CYS A 138 15.12 -5.71 10.24
N CYS A 139 14.06 -5.58 9.44
CA CYS A 139 14.05 -4.74 8.25
C CYS A 139 13.70 -3.28 8.64
N PRO A 140 14.51 -2.27 8.29
CA PRO A 140 14.24 -0.87 8.64
C PRO A 140 12.92 -0.39 8.04
N MET A 141 11.94 -0.12 8.90
CA MET A 141 10.59 0.18 8.47
C MET A 141 9.92 1.25 9.33
N THR A 142 9.15 2.13 8.69
CA THR A 142 8.18 3.01 9.36
C THR A 142 6.79 2.70 8.84
N SER A 143 5.87 2.38 9.76
CA SER A 143 4.47 2.18 9.38
C SER A 143 3.73 3.51 9.43
N VAL A 144 2.99 3.79 8.37
CA VAL A 144 2.03 4.90 8.31
C VAL A 144 0.62 4.30 8.33
N ARG A 145 -0.09 4.53 9.44
CA ARG A 145 -1.45 4.04 9.62
C ARG A 145 -2.44 5.12 9.27
N LEU A 146 -3.12 4.92 8.15
CA LEU A 146 -4.05 5.90 7.63
C LEU A 146 -5.41 5.76 8.31
N ALA A 147 -5.98 6.90 8.68
CA ALA A 147 -7.36 6.98 9.13
C ALA A 147 -8.35 6.87 7.96
N PHE A 148 -9.63 6.94 8.29
CA PHE A 148 -10.71 7.02 7.32
C PHE A 148 -10.49 8.16 6.33
N TYR A 149 -10.56 7.86 5.02
CA TYR A 149 -10.42 8.87 3.98
C TYR A 149 -11.68 9.71 3.87
N PHE A 150 -11.55 11.03 3.76
CA PHE A 150 -12.69 11.88 3.45
C PHE A 150 -13.32 11.52 2.10
N ASP A 151 -12.54 11.05 1.13
CA ASP A 151 -13.01 10.53 -0.16
C ASP A 151 -14.01 9.36 -0.03
N ASN A 152 -14.03 8.65 1.09
CA ASN A 152 -15.02 7.61 1.34
C ASN A 152 -16.45 8.18 1.42
N PHE A 153 -16.62 9.45 1.85
CA PHE A 153 -17.90 10.16 1.80
C PHE A 153 -18.36 10.52 0.38
N LEU A 154 -17.51 10.32 -0.62
CA LEU A 154 -17.88 10.48 -2.03
C LEU A 154 -18.27 9.15 -2.68
N THR A 155 -18.01 8.03 -1.99
CA THR A 155 -18.15 6.68 -2.53
C THR A 155 -18.99 5.80 -1.60
N MET A 156 -18.34 4.93 -0.80
CA MET A 156 -19.00 3.89 -0.01
C MET A 156 -19.84 4.42 1.16
N CYS A 157 -19.48 5.58 1.72
CA CYS A 157 -20.19 6.23 2.83
C CYS A 157 -20.84 7.53 2.36
N LYS A 158 -21.29 7.59 1.11
CA LYS A 158 -21.89 8.79 0.55
C LYS A 158 -23.21 9.10 1.25
N PRO A 159 -23.35 10.25 1.94
CA PRO A 159 -24.57 10.60 2.65
C PRO A 159 -25.79 10.50 1.72
N GLN A 160 -26.77 9.69 2.11
CA GLN A 160 -28.04 9.56 1.42
C GLN A 160 -29.10 10.31 2.19
N LYS A 161 -29.98 11.01 1.49
CA LYS A 161 -31.11 11.68 2.15
C LYS A 161 -32.04 10.60 2.72
N SER A 162 -32.39 10.73 4.00
CA SER A 162 -33.27 9.79 4.68
C SER A 162 -34.67 9.81 4.06
N LYS A 163 -35.48 8.78 4.35
CA LYS A 163 -36.85 8.65 3.81
C LYS A 163 -37.78 9.80 4.24
N ASP A 164 -37.55 10.39 5.41
CA ASP A 164 -38.34 11.52 5.92
C ASP A 164 -37.92 12.87 5.32
N GLY A 165 -36.79 12.91 4.61
CA GLY A 165 -36.27 14.10 3.94
C GLY A 165 -35.67 15.17 4.87
N ASN A 166 -35.62 14.91 6.18
CA ASN A 166 -35.15 15.86 7.20
C ASN A 166 -33.76 15.51 7.74
N SER A 167 -33.20 14.35 7.38
CA SER A 167 -31.86 13.92 7.78
C SER A 167 -31.08 13.26 6.64
N TYR A 168 -29.83 12.91 6.92
CA TYR A 168 -28.96 12.13 6.04
C TYR A 168 -28.46 10.90 6.80
N ASP A 169 -28.49 9.77 6.12
CA ASP A 169 -27.93 8.49 6.56
C ASP A 169 -26.56 8.30 5.88
N LEU A 170 -25.62 7.64 6.57
CA LEU A 170 -24.29 7.29 6.05
C LEU A 170 -24.23 5.85 5.54
#